data_AF-A0AB33INY0-F1
#
_entry.id   AF-A0AB33INY0-F1
#
_cell.length_a   1.000
_cell.length_b   1.000
_cell.length_c   1.000
_cell.angle_alpha   90.00
_cell.angle_beta   90.00
_cell.angle_gamma   90.00
#
_symmetry.space_group_name_H-M   'P 1'
#
loop_
_entity.id
_entity.type
_entity.pdbx_description
1 polymer ?
#
loop_
_entity_poly.entity_id
_entity_poly.type
_entity_poly.pdbx_seq_one_letter_code
_entity_poly.pdbx_strand_id
1 'polypeptide(L)'
;MFFNQIVAGTKKTEYREIFNAYTAQKYLATDMQGTPLCDPKHTVKGRIYHPDEYNDGYFPFVARPYKLMRLSVGPFGDSCMAEITHVTFSVSRQKGNGLVVWQGKYHLGKITNVRRKQK
;
A
#
# COMPACT_ATOMS: atom_id res chain seq x y z
N MET A 1 11.45 1.27 -14.77
CA MET A 1 10.45 2.22 -15.32
C MET A 1 9.19 1.43 -15.65
N PHE A 2 8.05 1.67 -14.98
CA PHE A 2 6.84 0.84 -15.12
C PHE A 2 5.60 1.58 -15.62
N PHE A 3 5.70 2.89 -15.86
CA PHE A 3 4.56 3.75 -16.18
C PHE A 3 3.81 3.31 -17.45
N ASN A 4 4.54 2.98 -18.52
CA ASN A 4 3.92 2.48 -19.75
C ASN A 4 3.15 1.18 -19.55
N GLN A 5 3.66 0.27 -18.70
CA GLN A 5 2.96 -0.98 -18.39
C GLN A 5 1.70 -0.76 -17.57
N ILE A 6 1.71 0.25 -16.68
CA ILE A 6 0.51 0.64 -15.92
C ILE A 6 -0.53 1.22 -16.87
N VAL A 7 -0.15 2.18 -17.72
CA VAL A 7 -1.07 2.80 -18.69
C VAL A 7 -1.60 1.77 -19.69
N ALA A 8 -0.78 0.82 -20.12
CA ALA A 8 -1.20 -0.28 -21.00
C ALA A 8 -2.00 -1.38 -20.26
N GLY A 9 -2.17 -1.30 -18.93
CA GLY A 9 -2.89 -2.29 -18.13
C GLY A 9 -2.17 -3.64 -17.97
N THR A 10 -0.92 -3.77 -18.44
CA THR A 10 -0.12 -4.99 -18.30
C THR A 10 0.48 -5.14 -16.90
N LYS A 11 0.73 -4.02 -16.22
CA LYS A 11 1.02 -4.01 -14.78
C LYS A 11 -0.24 -3.63 -14.00
N LYS A 12 -0.79 -4.60 -13.26
CA LYS A 12 -2.06 -4.46 -12.52
C LYS A 12 -1.89 -4.15 -11.03
N THR A 13 -0.67 -4.04 -10.54
CA THR A 13 -0.42 -3.86 -9.10
C THR A 13 0.67 -2.84 -8.84
N GLU A 14 0.48 -2.05 -7.79
CA GLU A 14 1.49 -1.14 -7.26
C GLU A 14 1.78 -1.48 -5.80
N TYR A 15 3.05 -1.43 -5.42
CA TYR A 15 3.49 -1.78 -4.07
C TYR A 15 3.91 -0.55 -3.29
N ARG A 16 3.55 -0.51 -2.00
CA ARG A 16 3.97 0.52 -1.04
C ARG A 16 4.40 -0.14 0.26
N GLU A 17 5.66 0.05 0.64
CA GLU A 17 6.17 -0.47 1.91
C GLU A 17 5.55 0.27 3.10
N ILE A 18 5.31 -0.49 4.16
CA ILE A 18 4.86 -0.03 5.47
C ILE A 18 5.98 -0.41 6.43
N PHE A 19 6.91 0.52 6.65
CA PHE A 19 8.16 0.24 7.36
C PHE A 19 8.45 1.19 8.52
N ASN A 20 7.67 2.27 8.63
CA ASN A 20 7.78 3.26 9.70
C ASN A 20 6.40 3.92 9.98
N ALA A 21 6.31 4.69 11.06
CA ALA A 21 5.09 5.38 11.46
C ALA A 21 4.51 6.27 10.33
N TYR A 22 5.38 6.94 9.57
CA TYR A 22 4.96 7.81 8.46
C TYR A 22 4.25 7.04 7.33
N THR A 23 4.82 5.92 6.90
CA THR A 23 4.22 5.08 5.85
C THR A 23 2.99 4.33 6.37
N ALA A 24 3.00 3.90 7.63
CA ALA A 24 1.82 3.33 8.29
C ALA A 24 0.65 4.33 8.31
N GLN A 25 0.89 5.57 8.74
CA GLN A 25 -0.15 6.61 8.75
C GLN A 25 -0.71 6.89 7.34
N LYS A 26 0.12 6.79 6.30
CA LYS A 26 -0.34 6.97 4.91
C LYS A 26 -1.19 5.82 4.41
N TYR A 27 -0.85 4.58 4.74
CA TYR A 27 -1.41 3.42 4.05
C TYR A 27 -2.39 2.59 4.88
N LEU A 28 -2.47 2.84 6.18
CA LEU A 28 -3.40 2.15 7.08
C LEU A 28 -4.63 3.00 7.37
N ALA A 29 -5.75 2.32 7.56
CA ALA A 29 -6.93 2.93 8.15
C ALA A 29 -6.62 3.23 9.62
N THR A 30 -7.05 4.39 10.11
CA THR A 30 -6.80 4.82 11.48
C THR A 30 -8.10 5.25 12.15
N ASP A 31 -8.12 5.19 13.47
CA ASP A 31 -9.15 5.88 14.26
C ASP A 31 -8.98 7.42 14.21
N MET A 32 -9.80 8.13 14.98
CA MET A 32 -9.77 9.60 15.06
C MET A 32 -8.47 10.14 15.65
N GLN A 33 -7.74 9.34 16.43
CA GLN A 33 -6.46 9.69 17.05
C GLN A 33 -5.27 9.36 16.13
N GLY A 34 -5.49 8.69 14.99
CA GLY A 34 -4.44 8.29 14.07
C GLY A 34 -3.82 6.92 14.38
N THR A 35 -4.41 6.15 15.30
CA THR A 35 -3.98 4.79 15.62
C THR A 35 -4.46 3.81 14.53
N PRO A 36 -3.59 2.95 13.98
CA PRO A 36 -4.00 1.96 12.99
C PRO A 36 -5.08 0.99 13.50
N LEU A 37 -6.11 0.77 12.68
CA LEU A 37 -7.18 -0.17 12.98
C LEU A 37 -6.72 -1.61 12.71
N CYS A 38 -6.88 -2.48 13.71
CA CYS A 38 -6.62 -3.91 13.60
C CYS A 38 -7.66 -4.61 12.71
N ASP A 39 -7.24 -5.58 11.91
CA ASP A 39 -8.13 -6.46 11.16
C ASP A 39 -8.60 -7.60 12.07
N PRO A 40 -9.89 -7.66 12.44
CA PRO A 40 -10.41 -8.69 13.35
C PRO A 40 -10.28 -10.12 12.79
N LYS A 41 -10.04 -10.30 11.48
CA LYS A 41 -9.80 -11.62 10.88
C LYS A 41 -8.41 -12.17 11.20
N HIS A 42 -7.47 -11.28 11.56
CA HIS A 42 -6.06 -11.58 11.72
C HIS A 42 -5.50 -11.14 13.07
N THR A 43 -6.37 -10.70 13.98
CA THR A 43 -5.98 -10.18 15.30
C THR A 43 -6.83 -10.75 16.42
N VAL A 44 -6.22 -10.87 17.60
CA VAL A 44 -6.89 -11.26 18.84
C VAL A 44 -7.26 -10.00 19.62
N LYS A 45 -8.54 -9.91 20.04
CA LYS A 45 -9.03 -8.77 20.83
C LYS A 45 -8.19 -8.57 22.10
N GLY A 46 -7.69 -7.36 22.30
CA GLY A 46 -6.90 -6.98 23.48
C GLY A 46 -5.39 -7.20 23.34
N ARG A 47 -4.90 -7.90 22.30
CA ARG A 47 -3.46 -7.95 22.00
C ARG A 47 -3.03 -6.69 21.27
N ILE A 48 -1.87 -6.16 21.65
CA ILE A 48 -1.20 -5.06 20.93
C ILE A 48 -0.40 -5.68 19.79
N TYR A 49 -0.57 -5.14 18.59
CA TYR A 49 0.14 -5.56 17.37
C TYR A 49 1.06 -4.44 16.89
N HIS A 50 2.18 -4.81 16.25
CA HIS A 50 3.12 -3.86 15.66
C HIS A 50 3.23 -4.03 14.14
N PRO A 51 3.41 -2.94 13.35
CA PRO A 51 3.47 -3.01 11.89
C PRO A 51 4.66 -3.78 11.30
N ASP A 52 5.64 -4.17 12.09
CA ASP A 52 6.80 -4.98 11.65
C ASP A 52 6.82 -6.39 12.25
N GLU A 53 5.76 -6.75 12.98
CA GLU A 53 5.58 -8.10 13.50
C GLU A 53 5.20 -9.07 12.38
N TYR A 54 5.74 -10.29 12.45
CA TYR A 54 5.31 -11.39 11.60
C TYR A 54 4.19 -12.16 12.32
N ASN A 55 2.98 -12.09 11.79
CA ASN A 55 1.78 -12.69 12.38
C ASN A 55 1.27 -13.81 11.47
N ASP A 56 2.06 -14.90 11.39
CA ASP A 56 1.78 -16.10 10.60
C ASP A 56 1.45 -15.84 9.12
N GLY A 57 2.11 -14.84 8.53
CA GLY A 57 1.88 -14.44 7.14
C GLY A 57 0.69 -13.51 6.90
N TYR A 58 -0.05 -13.13 7.95
CA TYR A 58 -1.16 -12.18 7.90
C TYR A 58 -0.79 -10.84 8.50
N PHE A 59 -1.00 -9.76 7.74
CA PHE A 59 -0.79 -8.41 8.26
C PHE A 59 -1.95 -8.02 9.20
N PRO A 60 -1.67 -7.54 10.43
CA PRO A 60 -2.71 -7.37 11.45
C PRO A 60 -3.56 -6.09 11.29
N PHE A 61 -3.30 -5.24 10.30
CA PHE A 61 -3.96 -3.94 10.15
C PHE A 61 -4.75 -3.81 8.85
N VAL A 62 -5.78 -2.97 8.90
CA VAL A 62 -6.64 -2.68 7.75
C VAL A 62 -6.00 -1.62 6.84
N ALA A 63 -6.04 -1.86 5.53
CA ALA A 63 -5.62 -0.88 4.54
C ALA A 63 -6.50 0.36 4.56
N ARG A 64 -5.91 1.54 4.32
CA ARG A 64 -6.68 2.75 4.05
C ARG A 64 -7.48 2.56 2.75
N PRO A 65 -8.80 2.86 2.71
CA PRO A 65 -9.66 2.58 1.56
C PRO A 65 -9.51 3.66 0.47
N TYR A 66 -8.31 3.79 -0.09
CA TYR A 66 -8.09 4.63 -1.26
C TYR A 66 -8.94 4.12 -2.42
N LYS A 67 -9.77 4.99 -3.01
CA LYS A 67 -10.51 4.70 -4.25
C LYS A 67 -9.68 5.00 -5.50
N LEU A 68 -8.78 5.98 -5.39
CA LEU A 68 -7.95 6.48 -6.47
C LEU A 68 -6.54 6.74 -5.96
N MET A 69 -5.53 6.45 -6.77
CA MET A 69 -4.13 6.75 -6.48
C MET A 69 -3.49 7.48 -7.68
N ARG A 70 -2.82 8.60 -7.39
CA ARG A 70 -1.98 9.27 -8.39
C ARG A 70 -0.63 8.57 -8.48
N LEU A 71 -0.25 8.17 -9.68
CA LEU A 71 1.03 7.55 -9.97
C LEU A 71 1.82 8.52 -10.85
N SER A 72 3.05 8.87 -10.43
CA SER A 72 3.90 9.83 -11.14
C SER A 72 5.34 9.34 -11.19
N VAL A 73 6.01 9.53 -12.33
CA VAL A 73 7.44 9.29 -12.51
C VAL A 73 8.20 10.57 -12.14
N GLY A 74 8.42 10.78 -10.85
CA GLY A 74 9.05 12.01 -10.33
C GLY A 74 8.10 13.22 -10.28
N PRO A 75 8.56 14.37 -9.74
CA PRO A 75 7.72 15.52 -9.42
C PRO A 75 7.12 16.22 -10.66
N PHE A 76 7.80 16.17 -11.80
CA PHE A 76 7.39 16.84 -13.05
C PHE A 76 7.27 15.87 -14.25
N GLY A 77 7.28 14.56 -14.00
CA GLY A 77 7.26 13.56 -15.06
C GLY A 77 5.87 13.09 -15.44
N ASP A 78 5.84 11.98 -16.18
CA ASP A 78 4.61 11.30 -16.57
C ASP A 78 3.76 10.94 -15.35
N SER A 79 2.44 11.16 -15.44
CA SER A 79 1.53 10.81 -14.35
C SER A 79 0.18 10.30 -14.84
N CYS A 80 -0.50 9.51 -14.03
CA CYS A 80 -1.86 9.05 -14.27
C CYS A 80 -2.61 8.92 -12.94
N MET A 81 -3.94 8.80 -13.04
CA MET A 81 -4.80 8.37 -11.95
C MET A 81 -5.20 6.92 -12.17
N ALA A 82 -4.98 6.08 -11.16
CA ALA A 82 -5.41 4.69 -11.15
C ALA A 82 -6.53 4.50 -10.13
N GLU A 83 -7.60 3.82 -10.54
CA GLU A 83 -8.57 3.23 -9.63
C GLU A 83 -7.92 2.13 -8.79
N ILE A 84 -8.26 2.07 -7.51
CA ILE A 84 -7.86 0.99 -6.61
C ILE A 84 -9.09 0.12 -6.36
N THR A 85 -9.03 -1.11 -6.84
CA THR A 85 -10.14 -2.07 -6.71
C THR A 85 -10.15 -2.75 -5.34
N HIS A 86 -8.97 -3.12 -4.85
CA HIS A 86 -8.75 -3.69 -3.52
C HIS A 86 -7.27 -3.60 -3.14
N VAL A 87 -6.98 -3.83 -1.86
CA VAL A 87 -5.62 -3.87 -1.31
C VAL A 87 -5.41 -5.18 -0.58
N THR A 88 -4.28 -5.83 -0.83
CA THR A 88 -3.82 -7.01 -0.10
C THR A 88 -2.45 -6.73 0.50
N PHE A 89 -2.04 -7.47 1.53
CA PHE A 89 -0.72 -7.32 2.13
C PHE A 89 0.18 -8.51 1.85
N SER A 90 1.48 -8.26 1.76
CA SER A 90 2.50 -9.31 1.73
C SER A 90 3.75 -8.83 2.43
N VAL A 91 4.60 -9.77 2.84
CA VAL A 91 5.96 -9.45 3.26
C VAL A 91 6.73 -8.93 2.05
N SER A 92 7.38 -7.77 2.19
CA SER A 92 8.34 -7.22 1.21
C SER A 92 9.72 -7.85 1.43
N ARG A 93 10.17 -7.83 2.69
CA ARG A 93 11.44 -8.44 3.12
C ARG A 93 11.41 -8.78 4.60
N GLN A 94 12.21 -9.76 5.01
CA GLN A 94 12.51 -9.99 6.41
C GLN A 94 13.57 -9.00 6.90
N LYS A 95 13.47 -8.57 8.15
CA LYS A 95 14.52 -7.84 8.86
C LYS A 95 15.34 -8.87 9.66
N GLY A 96 16.62 -8.57 9.91
CA GLY A 96 17.40 -9.34 10.88
C GLY A 96 16.86 -9.05 12.29
N ASN A 97 16.56 -10.11 13.08
CA ASN A 97 15.84 -10.13 14.38
C ASN A 97 14.42 -10.74 14.37
N GLY A 98 13.98 -11.34 13.26
CA GLY A 98 12.66 -11.99 13.18
C GLY A 98 11.49 -11.04 12.89
N LEU A 99 11.75 -9.74 12.69
CA LEU A 99 10.77 -8.78 12.22
C LEU A 99 10.67 -8.78 10.69
N VAL A 100 9.66 -8.11 10.15
CA VAL A 100 9.42 -8.00 8.70
C VAL A 100 9.12 -6.58 8.27
N VAL A 101 9.31 -6.30 6.98
CA VAL A 101 8.75 -5.13 6.32
C VAL A 101 7.56 -5.60 5.50
N TRP A 102 6.38 -5.08 5.81
CA TRP A 102 5.17 -5.34 5.04
C TRP A 102 5.06 -4.37 3.87
N GLN A 103 4.31 -4.78 2.86
CA GLN A 103 3.90 -3.90 1.77
C GLN A 103 2.42 -4.09 1.45
N GLY A 104 1.74 -2.96 1.22
CA GLY A 104 0.42 -2.95 0.60
C GLY A 104 0.58 -3.16 -0.90
N LYS A 105 -0.12 -4.16 -1.44
CA LYS A 105 -0.29 -4.44 -2.86
C LYS A 105 -1.64 -3.85 -3.30
N TYR A 106 -1.57 -2.73 -3.99
CA TYR A 106 -2.69 -1.98 -4.52
C TYR A 106 -3.06 -2.53 -5.90
N HIS A 107 -4.25 -3.11 -6.03
CA HIS A 107 -4.71 -3.70 -7.30
C HIS A 107 -5.39 -2.62 -8.15
N LEU A 108 -4.78 -2.34 -9.28
CA LEU A 108 -5.12 -1.23 -10.17
C LEU A 108 -6.29 -1.63 -11.08
N GLY A 109 -7.32 -0.79 -11.12
CA GLY A 109 -8.45 -0.87 -12.02
C GLY A 109 -8.28 0.07 -13.22
N LYS A 110 -9.30 0.87 -13.50
CA LYS A 110 -9.29 1.81 -14.62
C LYS A 110 -8.19 2.87 -14.47
N ILE A 111 -7.45 3.13 -15.56
CA ILE A 111 -6.48 4.22 -15.64
C ILE A 111 -7.10 5.42 -16.35
N THR A 112 -6.92 6.60 -15.77
CA THR A 112 -7.47 7.88 -16.26
C THR A 112 -6.43 9.00 -16.11
N ASN A 113 -6.71 10.19 -16.67
CA ASN A 113 -5.90 11.39 -16.51
C ASN A 113 -4.40 11.18 -16.82
N VAL A 114 -4.11 10.45 -17.90
CA VAL A 114 -2.73 10.20 -18.33
C VAL A 114 -2.13 11.49 -18.88
N ARG A 115 -1.11 12.00 -18.19
CA ARG A 115 -0.31 13.16 -18.59
C ARG A 115 1.11 12.70 -18.90
N ARG A 116 1.62 13.08 -20.06
CA ARG A 116 3.02 12.89 -20.44
C ARG A 116 3.78 14.20 -20.29
N LYS A 117 5.01 14.13 -19.77
CA LYS A 117 5.90 15.30 -19.81
C LYS A 117 6.24 15.58 -21.27
N GLN A 118 5.94 16.79 -21.75
CA GLN A 118 6.44 17.24 -23.05
C GLN A 118 7.96 17.33 -22.98
N LYS A 119 8.65 16.75 -23.97
CA LYS A 119 10.11 16.80 -24.09
C LYS A 119 10.57 18.19 -24.46
#